data_AF-A0A2W2AHB1-F1
#
_entry.id   AF-A0A2W2AHB1-F1
#
_cell.length_a   1.000
_cell.length_b   1.000
_cell.length_c   1.000
_cell.angle_alpha   90.00
_cell.angle_beta   90.00
_cell.angle_gamma   90.00
#
_symmetry.space_group_name_H-M   'P 1'
#
loop_
_entity.id
_entity.type
_entity.pdbx_description
1 polymer ?
#
loop_
_entity_poly.entity_id
_entity_poly.type
_entity_poly.pdbx_seq_one_letter_code
_entity_poly.pdbx_strand_id
1 'polypeptide(L)'
;MEAFDLKNFREKHTKLSQREFAAKLGVSQGTVGKIEAPNSTVKVSNKLLDKIAAKFNYDTEPYKSYNLDKGSVHDEHTIEIGEFEYKYYKLLEEKEALYNKLLELSGENKDLLKKIVVCAEEKNELLIEREQLNKKIETMSK
;
A
#
# COMPACT_ATOMS: atom_id res chain seq x y z
N MET A 1 -9.84 -7.15 28.34
CA MET A 1 -10.49 -7.97 27.29
C MET A 1 -9.83 -9.35 27.35
N GLU A 2 -10.59 -10.44 27.25
CA GLU A 2 -10.08 -11.80 27.46
C GLU A 2 -9.25 -12.27 26.24
N ALA A 3 -8.17 -13.03 26.48
CA ALA A 3 -7.34 -13.57 25.41
C ALA A 3 -8.09 -14.66 24.63
N PHE A 4 -7.75 -14.86 23.35
CA PHE A 4 -8.37 -15.91 22.54
C PHE A 4 -8.04 -17.31 23.06
N ASP A 5 -9.06 -18.05 23.53
CA ASP A 5 -8.91 -19.44 23.95
C ASP A 5 -8.93 -20.38 22.74
N LEU A 6 -7.73 -20.69 22.23
CA LEU A 6 -7.55 -21.57 21.07
C LEU A 6 -8.10 -22.98 21.33
N LYS A 7 -7.95 -23.50 22.55
CA LYS A 7 -8.34 -24.86 22.90
C LYS A 7 -9.86 -24.99 22.88
N ASN A 8 -10.54 -24.05 23.55
CA ASN A 8 -12.00 -24.01 23.58
C ASN A 8 -12.58 -23.79 22.18
N PHE A 9 -12.00 -22.86 21.40
CA PHE A 9 -12.38 -22.68 20.00
C PHE A 9 -12.27 -23.99 19.21
N ARG A 10 -11.12 -24.67 19.28
CA ARG A 10 -10.93 -25.95 18.57
C ARG A 10 -11.93 -27.00 19.03
N GLU A 11 -12.01 -27.26 20.34
CA GLU A 11 -12.79 -28.37 20.89
C GLU A 11 -14.29 -28.17 20.77
N LYS A 12 -14.78 -26.95 21.03
CA LYS A 12 -16.22 -26.68 21.10
C LYS A 12 -16.80 -26.16 19.78
N HIS A 13 -16.08 -25.29 19.07
CA HIS A 13 -16.60 -24.68 17.84
C HIS A 13 -16.26 -25.50 16.60
N THR A 14 -15.04 -26.03 16.49
CA THR A 14 -14.62 -26.76 15.28
C THR A 14 -14.77 -28.28 15.42
N LYS A 15 -14.70 -28.80 16.66
CA LYS A 15 -14.70 -30.24 16.99
C LYS A 15 -13.60 -31.05 16.30
N LEU A 16 -12.52 -30.39 15.90
CA LEU A 16 -11.38 -31.02 15.22
C LEU A 16 -10.34 -31.50 16.24
N SER A 17 -9.65 -32.59 15.91
CA SER A 17 -8.41 -32.96 16.61
C SER A 17 -7.34 -31.88 16.40
N GLN A 18 -6.33 -31.82 17.28
CA GLN A 18 -5.22 -30.88 17.10
C GLN A 18 -4.51 -31.04 15.74
N ARG A 19 -4.39 -32.28 15.25
CA ARG A 19 -3.77 -32.59 13.95
C ARG A 19 -4.59 -32.04 12.79
N GLU A 20 -5.90 -32.28 12.77
CA GLU A 20 -6.79 -31.80 11.72
C GLU A 20 -6.91 -30.27 11.74
N PHE A 21 -7.00 -29.69 12.93
CA PHE A 21 -7.04 -28.25 13.13
C PHE A 21 -5.76 -27.57 12.62
N ALA A 22 -4.59 -28.12 13.01
CA ALA A 22 -3.30 -27.64 12.54
C ALA A 22 -3.14 -27.76 11.02
N ALA A 23 -3.56 -28.89 10.44
CA ALA A 23 -3.53 -29.10 8.99
C ALA A 23 -4.42 -28.10 8.24
N LYS A 24 -5.64 -27.84 8.74
CA LYS A 24 -6.58 -26.88 8.14
C LYS A 24 -6.06 -25.43 8.18
N LEU A 25 -5.29 -25.08 9.22
CA LEU A 25 -4.63 -23.78 9.36
C LEU A 25 -3.26 -23.69 8.67
N GLY A 26 -2.72 -24.81 8.16
CA GLY A 26 -1.38 -24.87 7.58
C GLY A 26 -0.30 -24.49 8.61
N VAL A 27 -0.40 -25.05 9.83
CA VAL A 27 0.60 -24.91 10.90
C VAL A 27 0.96 -26.29 11.46
N SER A 28 2.05 -26.38 12.23
CA SER A 28 2.42 -27.65 12.86
C SER A 28 1.48 -27.99 14.02
N GLN A 29 1.18 -29.29 14.22
CA GLN A 29 0.42 -29.74 15.39
C GLN A 29 1.13 -29.36 16.70
N GLY A 30 2.46 -29.37 16.72
CA GLY A 30 3.25 -28.94 17.87
C GLY A 30 3.03 -27.47 18.23
N THR A 31 2.80 -26.60 17.24
CA THR A 31 2.45 -25.19 17.47
C THR A 31 1.11 -25.07 18.19
N VAL A 32 0.09 -25.80 17.74
CA VAL A 32 -1.23 -25.82 18.37
C VAL A 32 -1.14 -26.38 19.79
N GLY A 33 -0.45 -27.51 19.96
CA GLY A 33 -0.29 -28.15 21.28
C GLY A 33 0.46 -27.28 22.30
N LYS A 34 1.49 -26.55 21.87
CA LYS A 34 2.20 -25.59 22.73
C LYS A 34 1.28 -24.48 23.21
N ILE A 35 0.45 -23.92 22.32
CA ILE A 35 -0.48 -22.83 22.67
C ILE A 35 -1.58 -23.33 23.62
N GLU A 36 -2.14 -24.51 23.37
CA GLU A 36 -3.23 -25.09 24.16
C GLU A 36 -2.80 -25.69 25.51
N ALA A 37 -1.49 -25.70 25.82
CA ALA A 37 -0.99 -26.25 27.07
C ALA A 37 -1.44 -25.39 28.27
N PRO A 38 -1.85 -26.01 29.40
CA PRO A 38 -2.45 -25.30 30.54
C PRO A 38 -1.55 -24.26 31.20
N ASN A 39 -0.23 -24.34 31.03
CA ASN A 39 0.76 -23.38 31.52
C ASN A 39 1.55 -22.71 30.38
N SER A 40 0.96 -22.64 29.18
CA SER A 40 1.60 -22.01 28.04
C SER A 40 1.77 -20.51 28.26
N THR A 41 2.99 -20.01 28.09
CA THR A 41 3.27 -18.58 27.93
C THR A 41 3.13 -18.12 26.47
N VAL A 42 2.93 -19.07 25.54
CA VAL A 42 2.81 -18.80 24.10
C VAL A 42 1.40 -18.32 23.79
N LYS A 43 1.27 -17.02 23.50
CA LYS A 43 0.01 -16.40 23.07
C LYS A 43 -0.31 -16.71 21.61
N VAL A 44 -1.60 -16.69 21.26
CA VAL A 44 -2.07 -16.80 19.87
C VAL A 44 -1.65 -15.53 19.11
N SER A 45 -0.78 -15.68 18.12
CA SER A 45 -0.33 -14.54 17.30
C SER A 45 -1.43 -14.00 16.37
N ASN A 46 -1.37 -12.72 16.00
CA ASN A 46 -2.30 -12.11 15.02
C ASN A 46 -2.33 -12.89 13.70
N LYS A 47 -1.17 -13.38 13.21
CA LYS A 47 -1.10 -14.21 12.00
C LYS A 47 -1.91 -15.51 12.12
N LEU A 48 -1.96 -16.10 13.32
CA LEU A 48 -2.75 -17.31 13.57
C LEU A 48 -4.24 -16.98 13.66
N LEU A 49 -4.59 -15.84 14.28
CA LEU A 49 -5.96 -15.30 14.30
C LEU A 49 -6.47 -15.06 12.87
N ASP A 50 -5.69 -14.41 12.00
CA ASP A 50 -6.08 -14.17 10.60
C ASP A 50 -6.34 -15.47 9.83
N LYS A 51 -5.51 -16.50 10.06
CA LYS A 51 -5.73 -17.84 9.49
C LYS A 51 -7.02 -18.49 10.01
N ILE A 52 -7.34 -18.31 11.30
CA ILE A 52 -8.57 -18.82 11.90
C ILE A 52 -9.78 -18.10 11.29
N ALA A 53 -9.74 -16.77 11.20
CA ALA A 53 -10.78 -15.98 10.57
C ALA A 53 -11.04 -16.43 9.13
N ALA A 54 -9.97 -16.59 8.34
CA ALA A 54 -10.07 -17.01 6.95
C ALA A 54 -10.61 -18.45 6.76
N LYS A 55 -10.27 -19.38 7.64
CA LYS A 55 -10.62 -20.82 7.48
C LYS A 55 -11.92 -21.22 8.14
N PHE A 56 -12.35 -20.48 9.16
CA PHE A 56 -13.52 -20.82 9.96
C PHE A 56 -14.59 -19.73 9.94
N ASN A 57 -14.39 -18.65 9.17
CA ASN A 57 -15.30 -17.51 9.08
C ASN A 57 -15.72 -17.00 10.47
N TYR A 58 -14.72 -16.82 11.33
CA TYR A 58 -14.88 -16.41 12.73
C TYR A 58 -14.25 -15.05 12.93
N ASP A 59 -14.95 -14.14 13.62
CA ASP A 59 -14.42 -12.81 13.91
C ASP A 59 -13.36 -12.90 15.01
N THR A 60 -12.09 -12.84 14.60
CA THR A 60 -10.94 -12.84 15.52
C THR A 60 -10.43 -11.44 15.83
N GLU A 61 -11.00 -10.40 15.23
CA GLU A 61 -10.53 -9.02 15.36
C GLU A 61 -10.46 -8.54 16.83
N PRO A 62 -11.47 -8.84 17.70
CA PRO A 62 -11.42 -8.42 19.10
C PRO A 62 -10.23 -8.97 19.89
N TYR A 63 -9.64 -10.07 19.44
CA TYR A 63 -8.57 -10.76 20.15
C TYR A 63 -7.16 -10.42 19.65
N LYS A 64 -7.05 -9.52 18.66
CA LYS A 64 -5.74 -9.08 18.17
C LYS A 64 -5.03 -8.24 19.22
N SER A 65 -3.71 -8.35 19.26
CA SER A 65 -2.87 -7.75 20.30
C SER A 65 -3.12 -6.24 20.52
N TYR A 66 -3.40 -5.49 19.45
CA TYR A 66 -3.70 -4.04 19.52
C TYR A 66 -5.09 -3.71 20.07
N ASN A 67 -6.00 -4.68 20.12
CA ASN A 67 -7.33 -4.54 20.74
C ASN A 67 -7.35 -5.07 22.18
N LEU A 68 -6.38 -5.92 22.53
CA LEU A 68 -6.24 -6.48 23.87
C LEU A 68 -5.63 -5.48 24.87
N ASP A 69 -4.99 -4.41 24.39
CA ASP A 69 -4.23 -3.49 25.23
C ASP A 69 -4.93 -2.14 25.47
N LYS A 70 -5.49 -2.00 26.67
CA LYS A 70 -5.81 -0.70 27.29
C LYS A 70 -5.05 -0.50 28.61
N GLY A 71 -3.88 -1.14 28.82
CA GLY A 71 -3.19 -0.91 30.09
C GLY A 71 -1.96 -1.76 30.44
N SER A 72 -1.31 -2.43 29.50
CA SER A 72 0.00 -3.03 29.76
C SER A 72 1.08 -2.06 29.32
N VAL A 73 1.73 -1.48 30.34
CA VAL A 73 2.95 -0.70 30.23
C VAL A 73 3.95 -1.54 29.42
N HIS A 74 4.27 -1.05 28.23
CA HIS A 74 5.28 -1.61 27.36
C HIS A 74 6.63 -1.62 28.08
N ASP A 75 7.10 -2.81 28.46
CA ASP A 75 8.53 -3.09 28.45
C ASP A 75 8.88 -3.90 27.20
N GLU A 76 9.99 -3.49 26.60
CA GLU A 76 10.74 -4.15 25.52
C GLU A 76 10.11 -4.18 24.12
N HIS A 77 9.83 -3.00 23.57
CA HIS A 77 10.27 -2.68 22.20
C HIS A 77 10.76 -1.23 22.20
N THR A 78 11.97 -1.00 22.70
CA THR A 78 12.79 0.14 22.26
C THR A 78 13.27 -0.13 20.82
N ILE A 79 12.35 -0.48 19.93
CA ILE A 79 12.59 -0.48 18.49
C ILE A 79 12.56 0.98 18.09
N GLU A 80 13.74 1.59 18.14
CA GLU A 80 14.19 2.76 17.38
C GLU A 80 13.08 3.65 16.80
N ILE A 81 12.30 4.28 17.68
CA ILE A 81 11.42 5.39 17.32
C ILE A 81 12.22 6.41 16.50
N GLY A 82 13.48 6.65 16.87
CA GLY A 82 14.40 7.52 16.13
C GLY A 82 14.70 7.07 14.69
N GLU A 83 14.83 5.77 14.40
CA GLU A 83 15.05 5.33 13.01
C GLU A 83 13.82 5.55 12.14
N PHE A 84 12.63 5.29 12.68
CA PHE A 84 11.38 5.52 11.96
C PHE A 84 11.07 7.00 11.78
N GLU A 85 11.32 7.82 12.80
CA GLU A 85 11.23 9.27 12.72
C GLU A 85 12.22 9.82 11.67
N TYR A 86 13.47 9.37 11.68
CA TYR A 86 14.46 9.77 10.68
C TYR A 86 14.03 9.39 9.26
N LYS A 87 13.58 8.14 9.04
CA LYS A 87 13.05 7.69 7.75
C LYS A 87 11.84 8.53 7.33
N TYR A 88 10.94 8.83 8.26
CA TYR A 88 9.76 9.66 8.00
C TYR A 88 10.15 11.07 7.54
N TYR A 89 11.03 11.75 8.25
CA TYR A 89 11.47 13.10 7.88
C TYR A 89 12.22 13.11 6.54
N LYS A 90 13.06 12.11 6.27
CA LYS A 90 13.73 11.98 4.98
C LYS A 90 12.74 11.78 3.83
N LEU A 91 11.73 10.93 4.01
CA LEU A 91 10.66 10.75 3.01
C LEU A 91 9.85 12.04 2.81
N LEU A 92 9.64 12.82 3.86
CA LEU A 92 8.93 14.09 3.79
C LEU A 92 9.71 15.12 2.94
N GLU A 93 11.02 15.23 3.15
CA GLU A 93 11.91 16.08 2.35
C GLU A 93 11.94 15.65 0.88
N GLU A 94 12.08 14.35 0.61
CA GLU A 94 12.06 13.81 -0.76
C GLU A 94 10.72 14.09 -1.46
N LYS A 95 9.61 13.96 -0.75
CA LYS A 95 8.26 14.28 -1.27
C LYS A 95 8.14 15.77 -1.64
N GLU A 96 8.62 16.67 -0.79
CA GLU A 96 8.59 18.12 -1.06
C GLU A 96 9.46 18.49 -2.26
N ALA A 97 10.66 17.90 -2.36
CA ALA A 97 11.54 18.10 -3.51
C ALA A 97 10.90 17.64 -4.83
N LEU A 98 10.25 16.46 -4.82
CA LEU A 98 9.52 15.95 -5.98
C LEU A 98 8.34 16.85 -6.37
N TYR A 99 7.60 17.38 -5.38
CA TYR A 99 6.49 18.28 -5.63
C TYR A 99 6.95 19.58 -6.31
N ASN A 100 8.04 20.18 -5.82
CA ASN A 100 8.60 21.39 -6.41
C ASN A 100 9.08 21.15 -7.84
N LYS A 101 9.76 20.03 -8.09
CA LYS A 101 10.18 19.65 -9.45
C LYS A 101 9.01 19.44 -10.40
N LEU A 102 7.90 18.89 -9.92
CA LEU A 102 6.68 18.74 -10.71
C LEU A 102 6.07 20.10 -11.07
N LEU A 103 6.11 21.06 -10.14
CA LEU A 103 5.64 22.43 -10.39
C LEU A 103 6.49 23.14 -11.45
N GLU A 104 7.81 23.02 -11.39
CA GLU A 104 8.74 23.57 -12.39
C GLU A 104 8.48 22.98 -13.78
N LEU A 105 8.44 21.65 -13.90
CA LEU A 105 8.16 20.97 -15.18
C LEU A 105 6.79 21.33 -15.75
N SER A 106 5.78 21.56 -14.90
CA SER A 106 4.47 22.03 -15.32
C SER A 106 4.54 23.43 -15.94
N GLY A 107 5.34 24.33 -15.35
CA GLY A 107 5.63 25.65 -15.90
C GLY A 107 6.33 25.58 -17.25
N GLU A 108 7.41 24.79 -17.36
CA GLU A 108 8.16 24.60 -18.61
C GLU A 108 7.27 24.05 -19.73
N ASN A 109 6.46 23.03 -19.43
CA ASN A 109 5.51 22.46 -20.39
C ASN A 109 4.50 23.49 -20.89
N LYS A 110 3.99 24.35 -20.00
CA LYS A 110 3.06 25.42 -20.39
C LYS A 110 3.71 26.41 -21.35
N ASP A 111 4.97 26.76 -21.13
CA ASP A 111 5.69 27.70 -22.01
C ASP A 111 6.08 27.05 -23.35
N LEU A 112 6.45 25.77 -23.35
CA LEU A 112 6.64 25.00 -24.58
C LEU A 112 5.36 24.92 -25.41
N LEU A 113 4.21 24.67 -24.77
CA LEU A 113 2.91 24.65 -25.46
C LEU A 113 2.60 26.00 -26.14
N LYS A 114 2.88 27.13 -25.48
CA LYS A 114 2.71 28.45 -26.11
C LYS A 114 3.58 28.60 -27.35
N LYS A 115 4.86 28.18 -27.29
CA LYS A 115 5.77 28.24 -28.44
C LYS A 115 5.28 27.36 -29.60
N ILE A 116 4.77 26.17 -29.30
CA ILE A 116 4.22 25.26 -30.31
C ILE A 116 3.01 25.90 -31.01
N VAL A 117 2.12 26.57 -30.27
CA VAL A 117 0.96 27.27 -30.86
C VAL A 117 1.42 28.36 -31.82
N VAL A 118 2.35 29.23 -31.40
CA VAL A 118 2.88 30.31 -32.25
C VAL A 118 3.52 29.73 -33.53
N CYS A 119 4.38 28.72 -33.41
CA CYS A 119 4.99 28.10 -34.58
C CYS A 119 3.97 27.42 -35.51
N ALA A 120 2.87 26.88 -34.97
CA ALA A 120 1.81 26.30 -35.77
C ALA A 120 1.03 27.35 -36.56
N GLU A 121 0.77 28.52 -35.96
CA GLU A 121 0.14 29.67 -36.60
C GLU A 121 1.03 30.21 -37.73
N GLU A 122 2.30 30.50 -37.44
CA GLU A 122 3.29 30.97 -38.44
C GLU A 122 3.42 30.00 -39.63
N LYS A 123 3.47 28.70 -39.36
CA LYS A 123 3.52 27.67 -40.42
C LYS A 123 2.26 27.71 -41.29
N ASN A 124 1.10 27.94 -40.70
CA ASN A 124 -0.17 27.98 -41.43
C ASN A 124 -0.24 29.23 -42.34
N GLU A 125 0.23 30.37 -41.86
CA GLU A 125 0.36 31.60 -42.67
C GLU A 125 1.28 31.38 -43.87
N LEU A 126 2.46 30.80 -43.66
CA LEU A 126 3.40 30.50 -44.75
C LEU A 126 2.84 29.51 -45.78
N LEU A 127 2.02 28.55 -45.34
CA LEU A 127 1.33 27.64 -46.25
C LEU A 127 0.32 28.38 -47.14
N ILE A 128 -0.44 29.31 -46.57
CA ILE A 128 -1.38 30.15 -47.32
C ILE A 128 -0.63 31.02 -48.34
N GLU A 129 0.47 31.66 -47.94
CA GLU A 129 1.30 32.48 -48.84
C GLU A 129 1.88 31.65 -49.99
N ARG A 130 2.39 30.45 -49.69
CA ARG A 130 2.91 29.53 -50.71
C ARG A 130 1.83 29.13 -51.71
N GLU A 131 0.62 28.83 -51.26
CA GLU A 131 -0.51 28.50 -52.15
C GLU A 131 -0.88 29.68 -53.07
N GLN A 132 -0.89 30.90 -52.55
CA GLN A 132 -1.15 32.10 -53.34
C GLN A 132 -0.07 32.33 -54.42
N LEU A 133 1.21 32.18 -54.04
CA LEU A 133 2.33 32.29 -54.97
C LEU A 133 2.27 31.23 -56.07
N ASN A 134 1.98 29.97 -55.72
CA ASN A 134 1.84 28.88 -56.70
C ASN A 134 0.75 29.19 -57.73
N LYS A 135 -0.43 29.65 -57.29
CA LYS A 135 -1.52 30.06 -58.19
C LYS A 135 -1.09 31.17 -59.15
N LYS A 136 -0.33 32.16 -58.67
CA LYS A 136 0.17 33.26 -59.50
C LYS A 136 1.17 32.79 -60.56
N ILE A 137 2.07 31.88 -60.20
CA ILE A 137 3.02 31.26 -61.15
C ILE A 137 2.28 30.48 -62.23
N GLU A 138 1.27 29.69 -61.88
CA GLU A 138 0.44 28.94 -62.82
C GLU A 138 -0.27 29.84 -63.83
N THR A 139 -0.76 31.00 -63.38
CA THR A 139 -1.40 31.99 -64.27
C THR A 139 -0.42 32.72 -65.18
N MET A 140 0.83 32.90 -64.76
CA MET A 140 1.89 33.55 -65.56
C MET A 140 2.53 32.59 -66.58
N SER A 141 2.40 31.29 -66.37
CA SER A 141 2.99 30.25 -67.23
C SER A 141 2.01 29.74 -68.31
N LYS A 142 0.81 30.34 -68.40
CA LYS A 142 -0.20 30.12 -69.44
C LYS A 142 -0.23 31.29 -70.41
#